data_AF-A0A6J2CS96-F1
#
_entry.id   AF-A0A6J2CS96-F1
#
_cell.length_a   1.000
_cell.length_b   1.000
_cell.length_c   1.000
_cell.angle_alpha   90.00
_cell.angle_beta   90.00
_cell.angle_gamma   90.00
#
_symmetry.space_group_name_H-M   'P 1'
#
loop_
_entity.id
_entity.type
_entity.pdbx_description
1 polymer ?
#
loop_
_entity_poly.entity_id
_entity_poly.type
_entity_poly.pdbx_seq_one_letter_code
_entity_poly.pdbx_strand_id
1 'polypeptide(L)'
;MAALGRRVCDWHRLVPLPWARIARQTRRGEQQRTSASLLCKLTTASNGGGLEKLSRVESRKYMQEAERGTSLTRCPREKQRTPLAAGFLEREKVITSLLDVGFSDVHVNELLRLRPSPHPQQLLDIITELLLLGLNPEPVYVALKKSPQLLKLPLMHVRKRSSYLRKLGLGEGKLKTVLLCCPQILTMHQRDIDSIVGVLKEKCLFTVQQVARILHRCPYVLQEDPGELEYKFQYAYFRMGVKHADVVRTDFLQYSITKIKQRHVFLERLGRYQTPDKKGQTQVPNPLLKDILRVSEAEFLARTACSSAEEFEVFKKLFAREEEEGSASHVPDNKSWSLDEEAEEEEEEEE
;
A
#
# COMPACT_ATOMS: atom_id res chain seq x y z
N MET A 1 10.81 -64.95 -5.60
CA MET A 1 11.45 -64.38 -4.38
C MET A 1 12.43 -63.31 -4.85
N ALA A 2 12.39 -62.03 -4.50
CA ALA A 2 11.60 -61.28 -3.54
C ALA A 2 11.38 -59.85 -4.09
N ALA A 3 10.20 -59.29 -3.82
CA ALA A 3 9.85 -57.90 -4.10
C ALA A 3 10.40 -57.00 -2.98
N LEU A 4 11.11 -55.94 -3.36
CA LEU A 4 11.47 -54.85 -2.45
C LEU A 4 10.65 -53.62 -2.82
N GLY A 5 9.50 -53.49 -2.15
CA GLY A 5 8.62 -52.33 -2.24
C GLY A 5 9.33 -51.08 -1.72
N ARG A 6 9.43 -50.05 -2.57
CA ARG A 6 9.82 -48.70 -2.15
C ARG A 6 8.58 -48.02 -1.59
N ARG A 7 8.62 -47.69 -0.29
CA ARG A 7 7.66 -46.81 0.36
C ARG A 7 7.77 -45.42 -0.27
N VAL A 8 6.68 -44.98 -0.89
CA VAL A 8 6.46 -43.57 -1.24
C VAL A 8 6.05 -42.87 0.04
N CYS A 9 6.86 -41.91 0.51
CA CYS A 9 6.49 -41.09 1.66
C CYS A 9 5.52 -40.00 1.17
N ASP A 10 4.26 -40.12 1.55
CA ASP A 10 3.23 -39.09 1.37
C ASP A 10 3.60 -37.81 2.13
N TRP A 11 4.06 -36.79 1.40
CA TRP A 11 4.32 -35.44 1.94
C TRP A 11 3.26 -34.40 1.55
N HIS A 12 2.13 -34.83 0.98
CA HIS A 12 1.03 -33.96 0.63
C HIS A 12 -0.04 -33.88 1.73
N ARG A 13 0.34 -33.44 2.93
CA ARG A 13 -0.61 -32.97 3.95
C ARG A 13 0.00 -31.83 4.75
N LEU A 14 -0.26 -30.60 4.33
CA LEU A 14 -0.12 -29.44 5.22
C LEU A 14 -1.48 -29.21 5.87
N VAL A 15 -1.62 -29.75 7.08
CA VAL A 15 -2.68 -29.39 8.02
C VAL A 15 -2.41 -27.96 8.50
N PRO A 16 -3.39 -27.03 8.49
CA PRO A 16 -3.26 -25.76 9.19
C PRO A 16 -3.17 -26.05 10.70
N LEU A 17 -2.03 -25.76 11.32
CA LEU A 17 -1.88 -25.93 12.77
C LEU A 17 -2.71 -24.85 13.50
N PRO A 18 -3.56 -25.22 14.48
CA PRO A 18 -4.41 -24.27 15.20
C PRO A 18 -3.61 -23.65 16.36
N TRP A 19 -3.09 -22.43 16.19
CA TRP A 19 -2.53 -21.66 17.31
C TRP A 19 -3.33 -20.39 17.64
N ALA A 20 -4.62 -20.37 17.33
CA ALA A 20 -5.53 -19.37 17.85
C ALA A 20 -6.04 -19.81 19.24
N ARG A 21 -5.28 -19.50 20.30
CA ARG A 21 -5.74 -19.20 21.68
C ARG A 21 -4.58 -19.28 22.67
N ILE A 22 -3.85 -18.18 22.84
CA ILE A 22 -3.35 -17.83 24.17
C ILE A 22 -3.66 -16.35 24.39
N ALA A 23 -4.83 -16.11 25.00
CA ALA A 23 -5.06 -14.91 25.77
C ALA A 23 -4.20 -15.01 27.05
N ARG A 24 -3.35 -14.02 27.31
CA ARG A 24 -2.84 -13.71 28.66
C ARG A 24 -2.83 -12.19 28.79
N GLN A 25 -3.86 -11.64 29.43
CA GLN A 25 -3.85 -11.27 30.84
C GLN A 25 -2.73 -10.29 31.19
N THR A 26 -3.16 -9.04 31.31
CA THR A 26 -2.55 -7.93 32.03
C THR A 26 -1.97 -8.37 33.38
N ARG A 27 -0.67 -8.15 33.58
CA ARG A 27 -0.12 -7.89 34.92
C ARG A 27 0.36 -6.45 35.00
N ARG A 28 -0.44 -5.71 35.76
CA ARG A 28 -0.24 -4.37 36.30
C ARG A 28 0.84 -4.44 37.38
N GLY A 29 1.75 -3.46 37.36
CA GLY A 29 2.58 -3.07 38.50
C GLY A 29 4.04 -3.48 38.38
N GLU A 30 4.89 -2.54 37.99
CA GLU A 30 5.90 -2.01 38.90
C GLU A 30 6.53 -0.73 38.32
N GLN A 31 7.04 0.05 39.24
CA GLN A 31 7.06 1.51 39.27
C GLN A 31 8.50 1.93 39.49
N GLN A 32 9.07 2.81 38.64
CA GLN A 32 10.19 3.66 39.07
C GLN A 32 10.44 4.86 38.14
N ARG A 33 10.12 6.04 38.72
CA ARG A 33 10.94 7.27 38.85
C ARG A 33 11.60 7.85 37.59
N THR A 34 11.02 8.92 37.02
CA THR A 34 11.27 10.36 37.26
C THR A 34 12.64 10.89 36.82
N SER A 35 12.65 11.72 35.79
CA SER A 35 13.35 13.01 35.80
C SER A 35 12.68 13.97 34.81
N ALA A 36 12.21 15.09 35.36
CA ALA A 36 11.66 16.23 34.64
C ALA A 36 12.64 17.39 34.81
N SER A 37 12.90 18.14 33.76
CA SER A 37 13.52 19.47 33.85
C SER A 37 12.81 20.45 32.92
N LEU A 38 11.82 21.10 33.52
CA LEU A 38 11.49 22.52 33.51
C LEU A 38 11.75 23.39 32.26
N LEU A 39 10.65 24.05 31.88
CA LEU A 39 10.52 25.37 31.25
C LEU A 39 11.58 26.41 31.66
N CYS A 40 11.93 27.31 30.73
CA CYS A 40 11.42 28.70 30.75
C CYS A 40 11.93 29.53 29.56
N LYS A 41 11.00 30.29 28.97
CA LYS A 41 11.25 31.41 28.06
C LYS A 41 11.78 32.61 28.86
N LEU A 42 12.68 33.42 28.29
CA LEU A 42 12.75 34.85 28.56
C LEU A 42 13.24 35.63 27.33
N THR A 43 12.64 36.81 27.16
CA THR A 43 12.78 37.84 26.13
C THR A 43 13.60 39.01 26.69
N THR A 44 14.13 39.87 25.80
CA THR A 44 14.69 41.25 26.05
C THR A 44 16.00 41.31 26.88
N ALA A 45 16.97 42.22 26.70
CA ALA A 45 17.04 43.57 26.12
C ALA A 45 18.50 43.99 25.80
N SER A 46 18.66 45.14 25.11
CA SER A 46 19.66 46.21 25.38
C SER A 46 20.97 46.33 24.56
N ASN A 47 21.00 47.46 23.84
CA ASN A 47 22.04 48.52 23.74
C ASN A 47 23.17 48.54 22.70
N GLY A 48 23.29 49.76 22.13
CA GLY A 48 24.48 50.38 21.52
C GLY A 48 24.51 50.26 20.00
N GLY A 49 24.50 51.31 19.17
CA GLY A 49 24.75 52.74 19.32
C GLY A 49 25.32 53.20 17.97
N GLY A 50 24.96 54.38 17.46
CA GLY A 50 25.50 54.83 16.18
C GLY A 50 24.74 55.97 15.52
N LEU A 51 25.09 57.17 15.95
CA LEU A 51 24.69 58.50 15.48
C LEU A 51 25.04 58.74 13.99
N GLU A 52 24.18 59.40 13.20
CA GLU A 52 24.50 60.70 12.57
C GLU A 52 23.38 61.26 11.66
N LYS A 53 23.05 62.53 11.96
CA LYS A 53 22.64 63.67 11.10
C LYS A 53 21.40 63.53 10.21
N LEU A 54 20.27 64.13 10.58
CA LEU A 54 19.89 65.54 10.44
C LEU A 54 19.94 66.06 8.99
N SER A 55 18.75 66.29 8.41
CA SER A 55 18.42 67.62 7.93
C SER A 55 16.92 67.90 8.09
N ARG A 56 16.66 69.13 8.49
CA ARG A 56 15.44 69.70 9.06
C ARG A 56 15.01 70.76 8.08
N VAL A 57 13.82 70.65 7.49
CA VAL A 57 13.08 71.80 6.97
C VAL A 57 11.61 71.56 7.25
N GLU A 58 11.09 72.31 8.20
CA GLU A 58 9.66 72.44 8.44
C GLU A 58 9.40 73.89 8.86
N SER A 59 8.15 74.32 8.61
CA SER A 59 7.47 75.57 9.02
C SER A 59 7.32 76.57 7.85
N ARG A 60 6.14 77.15 7.59
CA ARG A 60 5.17 77.64 8.58
C ARG A 60 3.77 77.87 7.97
N LYS A 61 2.77 77.71 8.84
CA LYS A 61 1.31 77.88 8.71
C LYS A 61 0.83 79.26 8.22
N TYR A 62 -0.37 79.30 7.63
CA TYR A 62 -1.44 80.26 7.97
C TYR A 62 -2.83 79.60 7.79
N MET A 63 -3.72 79.83 8.77
CA MET A 63 -5.18 79.61 8.72
C MET A 63 -5.85 80.82 8.05
N GLN A 64 -6.99 80.65 7.36
CA GLN A 64 -8.33 81.12 7.78
C GLN A 64 -9.39 80.89 6.67
N GLU A 65 -10.64 80.85 7.13
CA GLU A 65 -11.94 80.44 6.57
C GLU A 65 -12.39 81.05 5.23
N ALA A 66 -13.27 80.34 4.50
CA ALA A 66 -14.72 80.62 4.46
C ALA A 66 -15.40 79.99 3.23
N GLU A 67 -16.65 79.59 3.45
CA GLU A 67 -17.53 78.78 2.64
C GLU A 67 -17.96 79.39 1.30
N ARG A 68 -18.17 78.54 0.28
CA ARG A 68 -19.36 78.57 -0.59
C ARG A 68 -19.43 77.27 -1.41
N GLY A 69 -20.57 76.59 -1.30
CA GLY A 69 -20.76 75.21 -1.74
C GLY A 69 -20.73 74.97 -3.24
N THR A 70 -20.62 73.70 -3.63
CA THR A 70 -21.72 72.93 -4.24
C THR A 70 -21.31 71.45 -4.20
N SER A 71 -22.20 70.62 -3.69
CA SER A 71 -22.10 69.17 -3.63
C SER A 71 -21.92 68.53 -5.01
N LEU A 72 -20.87 67.74 -5.20
CA LEU A 72 -20.79 66.70 -6.23
C LEU A 72 -19.99 65.52 -5.68
N THR A 73 -20.71 64.60 -5.07
CA THR A 73 -20.23 63.30 -4.60
C THR A 73 -19.68 62.52 -5.78
N ARG A 74 -18.36 62.43 -5.92
CA ARG A 74 -17.72 61.48 -6.84
C ARG A 74 -17.25 60.27 -6.02
N CYS A 75 -18.17 59.33 -5.80
CA CYS A 75 -17.80 57.99 -5.36
C CYS A 75 -16.83 57.39 -6.41
N PRO A 76 -15.75 56.70 -5.99
CA PRO A 76 -14.98 55.88 -6.92
C PRO A 76 -15.93 54.81 -7.47
N ARG A 77 -16.10 54.83 -8.78
CA ARG A 77 -16.89 53.85 -9.52
C ARG A 77 -16.18 52.51 -9.37
N GLU A 78 -16.58 51.75 -8.37
CA GLU A 78 -16.23 50.35 -8.18
C GLU A 78 -16.68 49.63 -9.46
N LYS A 79 -15.72 49.42 -10.38
CA LYS A 79 -15.93 48.60 -11.56
C LYS A 79 -16.27 47.21 -11.04
N GLN A 80 -17.56 46.89 -11.01
CA GLN A 80 -18.03 45.52 -10.85
C GLN A 80 -17.28 44.68 -11.87
N ARG A 81 -16.31 43.88 -11.41
CA ARG A 81 -15.72 42.83 -12.23
C ARG A 81 -16.85 41.86 -12.52
N THR A 82 -17.23 41.78 -13.78
CA THR A 82 -18.18 40.79 -14.28
C THR A 82 -17.69 39.39 -13.86
N PRO A 83 -18.53 38.54 -13.25
CA PRO A 83 -18.12 37.23 -12.72
C PRO A 83 -17.39 36.34 -13.76
N LEU A 84 -17.75 36.49 -15.03
CA LEU A 84 -17.14 35.77 -16.16
C LEU A 84 -15.66 36.12 -16.40
N ALA A 85 -15.26 37.36 -16.18
CA ALA A 85 -13.86 37.79 -16.35
C ALA A 85 -12.97 37.30 -15.19
N ALA A 86 -13.52 37.16 -13.99
CA ALA A 86 -12.80 36.64 -12.83
C ALA A 86 -12.46 35.16 -12.99
N GLY A 87 -13.41 34.33 -13.46
CA GLY A 87 -13.17 32.89 -13.68
C GLY A 87 -12.19 32.61 -14.81
N PHE A 88 -12.12 33.47 -15.83
CA PHE A 88 -11.13 33.36 -16.91
C PHE A 88 -9.71 33.63 -16.38
N LEU A 89 -9.52 34.71 -15.60
CA LEU A 89 -8.25 35.05 -14.98
C LEU A 89 -7.77 33.98 -13.99
N GLU A 90 -8.68 33.34 -13.25
CA GLU A 90 -8.34 32.25 -12.35
C GLU A 90 -7.84 31.02 -13.12
N ARG A 91 -8.52 30.67 -14.22
CA ARG A 91 -8.10 29.55 -15.07
C ARG A 91 -6.73 29.77 -15.71
N GLU A 92 -6.44 30.99 -16.17
CA GLU A 92 -5.12 31.33 -16.72
C GLU A 92 -4.02 31.18 -15.66
N LYS A 93 -4.25 31.67 -14.43
CA LYS A 93 -3.29 31.49 -13.33
C LYS A 93 -3.02 30.02 -13.02
N VAL A 94 -4.05 29.18 -13.05
CA VAL A 94 -3.90 27.73 -12.85
C VAL A 94 -3.07 27.12 -13.98
N ILE A 95 -3.31 27.51 -15.23
CA ILE A 95 -2.53 27.03 -16.38
C ILE A 95 -1.04 27.40 -16.20
N THR A 96 -0.74 28.68 -15.91
CA THR A 96 0.64 29.12 -15.65
C THR A 96 1.28 28.34 -14.51
N SER A 97 0.56 28.15 -13.39
CA SER A 97 1.07 27.40 -12.24
C SER A 97 1.38 25.94 -12.59
N LEU A 98 0.55 25.29 -13.41
CA LEU A 98 0.78 23.91 -13.85
C LEU A 98 1.98 23.80 -14.81
N LEU A 99 2.19 24.80 -15.67
CA LEU A 99 3.38 24.86 -16.53
C LEU A 99 4.65 25.07 -15.69
N ASP A 100 4.61 25.96 -14.69
CA ASP A 100 5.75 26.27 -13.81
C ASP A 100 6.21 25.05 -12.99
N VAL A 101 5.29 24.17 -12.60
CA VAL A 101 5.63 22.91 -11.90
C VAL A 101 6.05 21.79 -12.87
N GLY A 102 6.08 22.05 -14.17
CA GLY A 102 6.66 21.16 -15.19
C GLY A 102 5.68 20.28 -15.96
N PHE A 103 4.38 20.59 -15.99
CA PHE A 103 3.46 19.95 -16.95
C PHE A 103 3.64 20.54 -18.35
N SER A 104 3.42 19.74 -19.39
CA SER A 104 3.37 20.23 -20.77
C SER A 104 2.02 20.89 -21.07
N ASP A 105 1.97 21.79 -22.05
CA ASP A 105 0.70 22.39 -22.53
C ASP A 105 -0.35 21.33 -22.88
N VAL A 106 0.09 20.21 -23.46
CA VAL A 106 -0.79 19.09 -23.81
C VAL A 106 -1.41 18.49 -22.53
N HIS A 107 -0.59 18.19 -21.53
CA HIS A 107 -1.07 17.62 -20.27
C HIS A 107 -2.00 18.57 -19.52
N VAL A 108 -1.69 19.87 -19.47
CA VAL A 108 -2.55 20.87 -18.83
C VAL A 108 -3.92 20.93 -19.50
N ASN A 109 -3.95 20.99 -20.83
CA ASN A 109 -5.19 21.02 -21.59
C ASN A 109 -6.03 19.76 -21.40
N GLU A 110 -5.40 18.58 -21.33
CA GLU A 110 -6.09 17.32 -21.07
C GLU A 110 -6.60 17.23 -19.62
N LEU A 111 -5.81 17.65 -18.63
CA LEU A 111 -6.20 17.68 -17.21
C LEU A 111 -7.45 18.54 -16.99
N LEU A 112 -7.51 19.71 -17.62
CA LEU A 112 -8.67 20.60 -17.55
C LEU A 112 -9.93 20.03 -18.23
N ARG A 113 -9.78 19.03 -19.10
CA ARG A 113 -10.89 18.34 -19.80
C ARG A 113 -11.32 17.06 -19.10
N LEU A 114 -10.58 16.58 -18.09
CA LEU A 114 -10.92 15.35 -17.38
C LEU A 114 -12.32 15.43 -16.77
N ARG A 115 -13.01 14.28 -16.78
CA ARG A 115 -14.34 14.10 -16.19
C ARG A 115 -14.24 13.15 -15.01
N PRO A 116 -14.74 13.52 -13.83
CA PRO A 116 -15.48 14.74 -13.46
C PRO A 116 -14.63 16.02 -13.52
N SER A 117 -15.22 17.13 -13.96
CA SER A 117 -14.53 18.43 -14.09
C SER A 117 -14.49 19.12 -12.72
N PRO A 118 -13.32 19.19 -12.05
CA PRO A 118 -13.18 19.95 -10.82
C PRO A 118 -13.11 21.45 -11.11
N HIS A 119 -13.29 22.27 -10.07
CA HIS A 119 -12.90 23.67 -10.13
C HIS A 119 -11.39 23.78 -10.44
N PRO A 120 -10.93 24.71 -11.32
CA PRO A 120 -9.52 24.83 -11.68
C PRO A 120 -8.57 24.95 -10.49
N GLN A 121 -8.96 25.70 -9.45
CA GLN A 121 -8.16 25.82 -8.23
C GLN A 121 -8.06 24.49 -7.45
N GLN A 122 -9.16 23.73 -7.38
CA GLN A 122 -9.16 22.42 -6.71
C GLN A 122 -8.25 21.42 -7.45
N LEU A 123 -8.24 21.46 -8.79
CA LEU A 123 -7.32 20.66 -9.60
C LEU A 123 -5.87 20.98 -9.25
N LEU A 124 -5.53 22.28 -9.22
CA LEU A 124 -4.19 22.74 -8.87
C LEU A 124 -3.81 22.27 -7.46
N ASP A 125 -4.67 22.49 -6.47
CA ASP A 125 -4.40 22.14 -5.07
C ASP A 125 -4.15 20.63 -4.92
N ILE A 126 -4.97 19.78 -5.55
CA ILE A 126 -4.77 18.32 -5.52
C ILE A 126 -3.45 17.93 -6.19
N ILE A 127 -3.12 18.50 -7.35
CA ILE A 127 -1.87 18.24 -8.06
C ILE A 127 -0.68 18.64 -7.19
N THR A 128 -0.69 19.84 -6.60
CA THR A 128 0.37 20.32 -5.73
C THR A 128 0.58 19.39 -4.53
N GLU A 129 -0.49 18.92 -3.88
CA GLU A 129 -0.38 17.94 -2.78
C GLU A 129 0.25 16.61 -3.22
N LEU A 130 -0.04 16.15 -4.44
CA LEU A 130 0.58 14.94 -4.98
C LEU A 130 2.06 15.16 -5.32
N LEU A 131 2.42 16.32 -5.86
CA LEU A 131 3.82 16.68 -6.12
C LEU A 131 4.63 16.76 -4.81
N LEU A 132 4.03 17.24 -3.71
CA LEU A 132 4.66 17.26 -2.38
C LEU A 132 4.99 15.87 -1.81
N LEU A 133 4.45 14.80 -2.39
CA LEU A 133 4.85 13.41 -2.09
C LEU A 133 6.13 12.97 -2.84
N GLY A 134 6.76 13.89 -3.59
CA GLY A 134 7.95 13.65 -4.40
C GLY A 134 7.64 13.02 -5.75
N LEU A 135 6.43 13.22 -6.26
CA LEU A 135 6.03 12.73 -7.58
C LEU A 135 6.42 13.73 -8.65
N ASN A 136 6.80 13.22 -9.82
CA ASN A 136 6.98 14.05 -11.00
C ASN A 136 5.61 14.32 -11.67
N PRO A 137 5.48 15.40 -12.47
CA PRO A 137 4.25 15.74 -13.17
C PRO A 137 3.67 14.60 -14.01
N GLU A 138 4.51 13.86 -14.74
CA GLU A 138 4.07 12.79 -15.65
C GLU A 138 3.31 11.66 -14.92
N PRO A 139 3.84 11.02 -13.86
CA PRO A 139 3.07 10.06 -13.07
C PRO A 139 1.77 10.60 -12.48
N VAL A 140 1.73 11.87 -12.07
CA VAL A 140 0.52 12.50 -11.53
C VAL A 140 -0.53 12.63 -12.63
N TYR A 141 -0.14 13.12 -13.81
CA TYR A 141 -1.00 13.18 -14.98
C TYR A 141 -1.59 11.80 -15.34
N VAL A 142 -0.73 10.77 -15.46
CA VAL A 142 -1.18 9.42 -15.81
C VAL A 142 -2.14 8.84 -14.76
N ALA A 143 -1.86 9.04 -13.47
CA ALA A 143 -2.72 8.58 -12.39
C ALA A 143 -4.10 9.26 -12.41
N LEU A 144 -4.14 10.59 -12.61
CA LEU A 144 -5.39 11.35 -12.70
C LEU A 144 -6.19 11.01 -13.96
N LYS A 145 -5.52 10.75 -15.10
CA LYS A 145 -6.18 10.29 -16.33
C LYS A 145 -6.82 8.91 -16.14
N LYS A 146 -6.12 7.98 -15.50
CA LYS A 146 -6.64 6.64 -15.18
C LYS A 146 -7.74 6.66 -14.11
N SER A 147 -7.72 7.65 -13.23
CA SER A 147 -8.64 7.74 -12.08
C SER A 147 -9.09 9.18 -11.83
N PRO A 148 -9.92 9.74 -12.72
CA PRO A 148 -10.32 11.14 -12.61
C PRO A 148 -11.28 11.39 -11.44
N GLN A 149 -11.87 10.35 -10.85
CA GLN A 149 -12.63 10.44 -9.60
C GLN A 149 -11.82 10.99 -8.42
N LEU A 150 -10.48 10.91 -8.48
CA LEU A 150 -9.60 11.52 -7.47
C LEU A 150 -9.77 13.04 -7.38
N LEU A 151 -10.19 13.68 -8.48
CA LEU A 151 -10.44 15.12 -8.52
C LEU A 151 -11.69 15.54 -7.74
N LYS A 152 -12.57 14.59 -7.36
CA LYS A 152 -13.72 14.85 -6.47
C LYS A 152 -13.34 14.88 -4.99
N LEU A 153 -12.13 14.46 -4.63
CA LEU A 153 -11.76 14.36 -3.23
C LEU A 153 -11.64 15.75 -2.59
N PRO A 154 -12.16 15.95 -1.38
CA PRO A 154 -11.88 17.16 -0.62
C PRO A 154 -10.37 17.29 -0.37
N LEU A 155 -9.82 18.49 -0.53
CA LEU A 155 -8.38 18.74 -0.36
C LEU A 155 -7.86 18.26 1.00
N MET A 156 -8.65 18.44 2.06
CA MET A 156 -8.30 17.98 3.41
C MET A 156 -8.18 16.45 3.50
N HIS A 157 -8.98 15.70 2.75
CA HIS A 157 -8.85 14.25 2.66
C HIS A 157 -7.54 13.86 1.99
N VAL A 158 -7.21 14.50 0.86
CA VAL A 158 -5.95 14.27 0.14
C VAL A 158 -4.76 14.56 1.06
N ARG A 159 -4.75 15.71 1.74
CA ARG A 159 -3.70 16.07 2.72
C ARG A 159 -3.54 15.04 3.84
N LYS A 160 -4.64 14.64 4.48
CA LYS A 160 -4.62 13.64 5.56
C LYS A 160 -4.08 12.31 5.05
N ARG A 161 -4.52 11.87 3.86
CA ARG A 161 -4.05 10.65 3.21
C ARG A 161 -2.58 10.74 2.85
N SER A 162 -2.12 11.84 2.26
CA SER A 162 -0.70 12.11 1.94
C SER A 162 0.19 12.01 3.18
N SER A 163 -0.24 12.61 4.31
CA SER A 163 0.47 12.51 5.60
C SER A 163 0.57 11.06 6.08
N TYR A 164 -0.53 10.31 6.01
CA TYR A 164 -0.58 8.90 6.38
C TYR A 164 0.35 8.04 5.50
N LEU A 165 0.32 8.22 4.17
CA LEU A 165 1.19 7.49 3.24
C LEU A 165 2.68 7.79 3.49
N ARG A 166 3.02 9.04 3.84
CA ARG A 166 4.38 9.39 4.26
C ARG A 166 4.81 8.62 5.51
N LYS A 167 3.92 8.47 6.51
CA LYS A 167 4.19 7.67 7.73
C LYS A 167 4.36 6.17 7.43
N LEU A 168 3.73 5.67 6.38
CA LEU A 168 3.95 4.30 5.87
C LEU A 168 5.25 4.13 5.07
N GLY A 169 6.05 5.19 4.91
CA GLY A 169 7.30 5.14 4.15
C GLY A 169 7.13 5.29 2.63
N LEU A 170 5.94 5.69 2.17
CA LEU A 170 5.63 5.94 0.75
C LEU A 170 5.83 7.40 0.34
N GLY A 171 6.68 8.15 1.03
CA GLY A 171 7.10 9.50 0.61
C GLY A 171 8.22 9.46 -0.45
N GLU A 172 8.75 10.64 -0.79
CA GLU A 172 9.98 10.80 -1.59
C GLU A 172 9.93 10.07 -2.95
N GLY A 173 8.77 10.11 -3.61
CA GLY A 173 8.59 9.51 -4.94
C GLY A 173 8.34 7.99 -4.94
N LYS A 174 8.43 7.30 -3.79
CA LYS A 174 8.10 5.87 -3.67
C LYS A 174 6.62 5.58 -3.93
N LEU A 175 5.77 6.61 -3.91
CA LEU A 175 4.36 6.48 -4.26
C LEU A 175 4.11 6.37 -5.78
N LYS A 176 5.10 6.68 -6.62
CA LYS A 176 4.94 6.70 -8.10
C LYS A 176 4.35 5.40 -8.62
N THR A 177 4.97 4.26 -8.31
CA THR A 177 4.52 2.95 -8.77
C THR A 177 3.13 2.61 -8.23
N VAL A 178 2.87 2.99 -6.97
CA VAL A 178 1.61 2.72 -6.30
C VAL A 178 0.46 3.48 -6.95
N LEU A 179 0.60 4.76 -7.28
CA LEU A 179 -0.47 5.52 -7.94
C LEU A 179 -0.75 5.06 -9.37
N LEU A 180 0.26 4.54 -10.07
CA LEU A 180 0.09 4.03 -11.43
C LEU A 180 -0.65 2.69 -11.49
N CYS A 181 -0.53 1.87 -10.44
CA CYS A 181 -1.12 0.53 -10.34
C CYS A 181 -2.40 0.49 -9.47
N CYS A 182 -2.43 1.28 -8.39
CA CYS A 182 -3.48 1.32 -7.37
C CYS A 182 -3.76 2.78 -6.95
N PRO A 183 -4.32 3.62 -7.84
CA PRO A 183 -4.72 4.99 -7.49
C PRO A 183 -5.79 5.04 -6.39
N GLN A 184 -6.53 3.94 -6.19
CA GLN A 184 -7.51 3.76 -5.13
C GLN A 184 -6.88 3.88 -3.73
N ILE A 185 -5.56 3.79 -3.58
CA ILE A 185 -4.90 4.06 -2.30
C ILE A 185 -5.24 5.44 -1.72
N LEU A 186 -5.70 6.39 -2.55
CA LEU A 186 -6.16 7.69 -2.07
C LEU A 186 -7.60 7.66 -1.51
N THR A 187 -8.40 6.67 -1.90
CA THR A 187 -9.84 6.58 -1.60
C THR A 187 -10.21 5.41 -0.68
N MET A 188 -9.42 4.34 -0.64
CA MET A 188 -9.65 3.16 0.22
C MET A 188 -9.82 3.53 1.69
N HIS A 189 -10.55 2.72 2.47
CA HIS A 189 -10.63 2.97 3.91
C HIS A 189 -9.26 2.74 4.55
N GLN A 190 -8.91 3.61 5.51
CA GLN A 190 -7.62 3.50 6.18
C GLN A 190 -7.47 2.15 6.91
N ARG A 191 -8.58 1.62 7.47
CA ARG A 191 -8.62 0.31 8.13
C ARG A 191 -8.19 -0.85 7.23
N ASP A 192 -8.50 -0.78 5.94
CA ASP A 192 -8.18 -1.85 4.99
C ASP A 192 -6.67 -1.85 4.71
N ILE A 193 -6.07 -0.65 4.57
CA ILE A 193 -4.62 -0.48 4.45
C ILE A 193 -3.93 -0.93 5.75
N ASP A 194 -4.46 -0.50 6.91
CA ASP A 194 -3.92 -0.88 8.22
C ASP A 194 -4.01 -2.41 8.45
N SER A 195 -5.04 -3.08 7.95
CA SER A 195 -5.17 -4.55 8.02
C SER A 195 -4.06 -5.26 7.24
N ILE A 196 -3.80 -4.85 5.99
CA ILE A 196 -2.71 -5.39 5.17
C ILE A 196 -1.35 -5.11 5.82
N VAL A 197 -1.13 -3.88 6.29
CA VAL A 197 0.11 -3.51 6.99
C VAL A 197 0.29 -4.33 8.28
N GLY A 198 -0.80 -4.56 9.02
CA GLY A 198 -0.83 -5.39 10.23
C GLY A 198 -0.43 -6.83 9.93
N VAL A 199 -1.01 -7.45 8.90
CA VAL A 199 -0.60 -8.81 8.46
C VAL A 199 0.89 -8.85 8.14
N LEU A 200 1.39 -7.92 7.32
CA LEU A 200 2.80 -7.91 6.92
C LEU A 200 3.75 -7.72 8.12
N LYS A 201 3.42 -6.85 9.07
CA LYS A 201 4.29 -6.56 10.22
C LYS A 201 4.17 -7.60 11.33
N GLU A 202 2.96 -7.94 11.72
CA GLU A 202 2.67 -8.68 12.95
C GLU A 202 2.62 -10.19 12.70
N LYS A 203 2.02 -10.61 11.59
CA LYS A 203 1.90 -12.03 11.25
C LYS A 203 3.06 -12.54 10.42
N CYS A 204 3.47 -11.75 9.41
CA CYS A 204 4.59 -12.11 8.53
C CYS A 204 5.95 -11.63 9.06
N LEU A 205 5.99 -10.82 10.12
CA LEU A 205 7.22 -10.36 10.78
C LEU A 205 8.17 -9.55 9.88
N PHE A 206 7.66 -8.85 8.86
CA PHE A 206 8.47 -7.92 8.08
C PHE A 206 8.79 -6.65 8.87
N THR A 207 10.01 -6.13 8.71
CA THR A 207 10.37 -4.84 9.28
C THR A 207 9.60 -3.70 8.62
N VAL A 208 9.49 -2.55 9.29
CA VAL A 208 8.82 -1.36 8.73
C VAL A 208 9.40 -0.96 7.37
N GLN A 209 10.73 -1.07 7.20
CA GLN A 209 11.40 -0.78 5.93
C GLN A 209 11.03 -1.80 4.84
N GLN A 210 10.97 -3.09 5.19
CA GLN A 210 10.55 -4.13 4.26
C GLN A 210 9.09 -3.95 3.85
N VAL A 211 8.19 -3.61 4.77
CA VAL A 211 6.79 -3.32 4.47
C VAL A 211 6.66 -2.14 3.53
N ALA A 212 7.35 -1.02 3.79
CA ALA A 212 7.35 0.13 2.88
C ALA A 212 7.84 -0.27 1.46
N ARG A 213 8.85 -1.15 1.38
CA ARG A 213 9.35 -1.65 0.11
C ARG A 213 8.37 -2.59 -0.61
N ILE A 214 7.68 -3.46 0.14
CA ILE A 214 6.62 -4.33 -0.40
C ILE A 214 5.48 -3.47 -0.95
N LEU A 215 4.97 -2.50 -0.18
CA LEU A 215 3.89 -1.61 -0.64
C LEU A 215 4.27 -0.84 -1.91
N HIS A 216 5.52 -0.37 -2.01
CA HIS A 216 6.03 0.32 -3.19
C HIS A 216 6.17 -0.60 -4.40
N ARG A 217 6.74 -1.80 -4.23
CA ARG A 217 7.10 -2.70 -5.35
C ARG A 217 5.97 -3.62 -5.78
N CYS A 218 5.10 -4.00 -4.84
CA CYS A 218 3.99 -4.93 -5.00
C CYS A 218 2.67 -4.24 -4.63
N PRO A 219 2.26 -3.12 -5.28
CA PRO A 219 1.10 -2.34 -4.84
C PRO A 219 -0.24 -3.11 -4.88
N TYR A 220 -0.32 -4.22 -5.60
CA TYR A 220 -1.50 -5.08 -5.65
C TYR A 220 -1.81 -5.79 -4.33
N VAL A 221 -0.83 -5.93 -3.41
CA VAL A 221 -1.08 -6.51 -2.08
C VAL A 221 -2.11 -5.71 -1.28
N LEU A 222 -2.31 -4.43 -1.61
CA LEU A 222 -3.33 -3.58 -0.98
C LEU A 222 -4.76 -3.98 -1.38
N GLN A 223 -4.92 -4.75 -2.45
CA GLN A 223 -6.21 -5.19 -2.97
C GLN A 223 -6.48 -6.68 -2.68
N GLU A 224 -5.53 -7.37 -2.06
CA GLU A 224 -5.66 -8.78 -1.70
C GLU A 224 -6.44 -8.94 -0.39
N ASP A 225 -7.03 -10.12 -0.20
CA ASP A 225 -7.55 -10.49 1.11
C ASP A 225 -6.40 -10.65 2.12
N PRO A 226 -6.51 -10.11 3.35
CA PRO A 226 -5.46 -10.22 4.36
C PRO A 226 -5.07 -11.67 4.71
N GLY A 227 -6.02 -12.60 4.67
CA GLY A 227 -5.79 -14.03 4.91
C GLY A 227 -5.07 -14.69 3.74
N GLU A 228 -5.46 -14.38 2.49
CA GLU A 228 -4.76 -14.85 1.30
C GLU A 228 -3.31 -14.34 1.23
N LEU A 229 -3.08 -13.08 1.62
CA LEU A 229 -1.74 -12.50 1.69
C LEU A 229 -0.87 -13.21 2.73
N GLU A 230 -1.44 -13.49 3.91
CA GLU A 230 -0.78 -14.27 4.96
C GLU A 230 -0.41 -15.67 4.45
N TYR A 231 -1.36 -16.38 3.85
CA TYR A 231 -1.14 -17.71 3.29
C TYR A 231 -0.06 -17.70 2.20
N LYS A 232 -0.07 -16.68 1.32
CA LYS A 232 0.93 -16.52 0.27
C LYS A 232 2.34 -16.36 0.85
N PHE A 233 2.49 -15.58 1.91
CA PHE A 233 3.76 -15.48 2.63
C PHE A 233 4.14 -16.80 3.30
N GLN A 234 3.21 -17.47 3.98
CA GLN A 234 3.46 -18.77 4.62
C GLN A 234 3.92 -19.81 3.60
N TYR A 235 3.31 -19.84 2.41
CA TYR A 235 3.74 -20.72 1.33
C TYR A 235 5.19 -20.41 0.92
N ALA A 236 5.54 -19.14 0.72
CA ALA A 236 6.92 -18.75 0.42
C ALA A 236 7.90 -19.21 1.52
N TYR A 237 7.57 -18.92 2.77
CA TYR A 237 8.49 -19.11 3.89
C TYR A 237 8.63 -20.57 4.31
N PHE A 238 7.51 -21.26 4.53
CA PHE A 238 7.50 -22.63 5.04
C PHE A 238 7.57 -23.67 3.93
N ARG A 239 6.85 -23.45 2.81
CA ARG A 239 6.74 -24.47 1.75
C ARG A 239 7.84 -24.37 0.71
N MET A 240 8.32 -23.17 0.40
CA MET A 240 9.45 -22.95 -0.53
C MET A 240 10.79 -22.68 0.19
N GLY A 241 10.78 -22.39 1.49
CA GLY A 241 11.99 -22.05 2.25
C GLY A 241 12.60 -20.68 1.88
N VAL A 242 11.79 -19.75 1.36
CA VAL A 242 12.21 -18.41 0.94
C VAL A 242 12.21 -17.45 2.14
N LYS A 243 13.37 -16.84 2.42
CA LYS A 243 13.54 -15.91 3.55
C LYS A 243 12.95 -14.54 3.25
N HIS A 244 12.60 -13.77 4.29
CA HIS A 244 12.03 -12.40 4.17
C HIS A 244 12.79 -11.49 3.21
N ALA A 245 14.12 -11.48 3.31
CA ALA A 245 14.97 -10.65 2.45
C ALA A 245 14.78 -10.98 0.96
N ASP A 246 14.62 -12.26 0.63
CA ASP A 246 14.40 -12.73 -0.73
C ASP A 246 12.99 -12.43 -1.21
N VAL A 247 11.97 -12.65 -0.39
CA VAL A 247 10.58 -12.25 -0.69
C VAL A 247 10.51 -10.79 -1.13
N VAL A 248 11.18 -9.89 -0.38
CA VAL A 248 11.20 -8.45 -0.67
C VAL A 248 12.08 -8.12 -1.86
N ARG A 249 13.24 -8.78 -2.01
CA ARG A 249 14.20 -8.50 -3.08
C ARG A 249 13.68 -8.91 -4.46
N THR A 250 12.88 -9.96 -4.53
CA THR A 250 12.36 -10.52 -5.78
C THR A 250 10.92 -10.12 -6.07
N ASP A 251 10.38 -9.16 -5.30
CA ASP A 251 9.00 -8.69 -5.42
C ASP A 251 7.98 -9.85 -5.41
N PHE A 252 8.25 -10.88 -4.59
CA PHE A 252 7.56 -12.18 -4.66
C PHE A 252 6.03 -12.04 -4.46
N LEU A 253 5.60 -11.14 -3.60
CA LEU A 253 4.19 -10.93 -3.26
C LEU A 253 3.37 -10.31 -4.41
N GLN A 254 4.00 -9.82 -5.48
CA GLN A 254 3.27 -9.28 -6.64
C GLN A 254 2.59 -10.36 -7.49
N TYR A 255 2.94 -11.64 -7.30
CA TYR A 255 2.40 -12.74 -8.08
C TYR A 255 1.21 -13.39 -7.37
N SER A 256 0.27 -13.93 -8.15
CA SER A 256 -0.84 -14.71 -7.62
C SER A 256 -0.35 -16.01 -6.98
N ILE A 257 -1.05 -16.47 -5.94
CA ILE A 257 -0.73 -17.74 -5.29
C ILE A 257 -0.81 -18.92 -6.26
N THR A 258 -1.77 -18.90 -7.19
CA THR A 258 -1.93 -19.90 -8.25
C THR A 258 -0.68 -19.99 -9.13
N LYS A 259 -0.15 -18.86 -9.60
CA LYS A 259 1.08 -18.84 -10.43
C LYS A 259 2.28 -19.36 -9.65
N ILE A 260 2.40 -18.96 -8.38
CA ILE A 260 3.47 -19.41 -7.49
C ILE A 260 3.43 -20.94 -7.35
N LYS A 261 2.27 -21.48 -6.96
CA LYS A 261 2.08 -22.92 -6.77
C LYS A 261 2.31 -23.71 -8.04
N GLN A 262 1.71 -23.30 -9.16
CA GLN A 262 1.88 -23.99 -10.45
C GLN A 262 3.35 -24.11 -10.83
N ARG A 263 4.12 -23.01 -10.79
CA ARG A 263 5.54 -23.06 -11.19
C ARG A 263 6.43 -23.77 -10.18
N HIS A 264 6.20 -23.55 -8.89
CA HIS A 264 6.99 -24.19 -7.84
C HIS A 264 6.77 -25.71 -7.78
N VAL A 265 5.51 -26.16 -7.71
CA VAL A 265 5.17 -27.59 -7.61
C VAL A 265 5.60 -28.33 -8.88
N PHE A 266 5.47 -27.70 -10.05
CA PHE A 266 5.97 -28.29 -11.29
C PHE A 266 7.48 -28.54 -11.25
N LEU A 267 8.28 -27.54 -10.84
CA LEU A 267 9.73 -27.73 -10.71
C LEU A 267 10.10 -28.76 -9.64
N GLU A 268 9.35 -28.82 -8.54
CA GLU A 268 9.56 -29.82 -7.50
C GLU A 268 9.31 -31.24 -8.03
N ARG A 269 8.21 -31.46 -8.75
CA ARG A 269 7.90 -32.77 -9.37
C ARG A 269 8.91 -33.17 -10.44
N LEU A 270 9.53 -32.20 -11.11
CA LEU A 270 10.64 -32.42 -12.04
C LEU A 270 11.99 -32.64 -11.34
N GLY A 271 12.06 -32.54 -10.00
CA GLY A 271 13.31 -32.60 -9.24
C GLY A 271 14.24 -31.39 -9.47
N ARG A 272 13.72 -30.30 -10.04
CA ARG A 272 14.44 -29.05 -10.35
C ARG A 272 14.30 -27.98 -9.26
N TYR A 273 13.47 -28.24 -8.26
CA TYR A 273 13.38 -27.43 -7.07
C TYR A 273 13.35 -28.32 -5.84
N GLN A 274 14.22 -28.03 -4.88
CA GLN A 274 14.28 -28.72 -3.60
C GLN A 274 13.96 -27.71 -2.49
N THR A 275 13.02 -28.02 -1.61
CA THR A 275 12.79 -27.19 -0.42
C THR A 275 14.07 -27.18 0.43
N PRO A 276 14.64 -26.00 0.73
CA PRO A 276 15.86 -25.89 1.52
C PRO A 276 15.74 -26.57 2.89
N ASP A 277 16.83 -27.18 3.36
CA ASP A 277 16.89 -27.80 4.68
C ASP A 277 16.87 -26.76 5.83
N LYS A 278 16.99 -27.22 7.08
CA LYS A 278 17.01 -26.35 8.26
C LYS A 278 18.14 -25.31 8.24
N LYS A 279 19.22 -25.54 7.48
CA LYS A 279 20.35 -24.62 7.29
C LYS A 279 20.17 -23.73 6.06
N GLY A 280 19.10 -23.93 5.29
CA GLY A 280 18.83 -23.23 4.05
C GLY A 280 19.65 -23.77 2.87
N GLN A 281 20.12 -25.01 2.95
CA GLN A 281 20.93 -25.66 1.93
C GLN A 281 20.09 -26.62 1.08
N THR A 282 20.52 -26.82 -0.16
CA THR A 282 19.94 -27.77 -1.13
C THR A 282 21.07 -28.61 -1.72
N GLN A 283 20.78 -29.82 -2.19
CA GLN A 283 21.78 -30.68 -2.81
C GLN A 283 22.24 -30.10 -4.15
N VAL A 284 21.26 -29.59 -4.92
CA VAL A 284 21.49 -28.84 -6.16
C VAL A 284 20.90 -27.45 -5.94
N PRO A 285 21.63 -26.37 -6.26
CA PRO A 285 21.13 -25.01 -6.13
C PRO A 285 19.82 -24.82 -6.91
N ASN A 286 18.79 -24.34 -6.22
CA ASN A 286 17.52 -24.02 -6.87
C ASN A 286 17.68 -22.89 -7.89
N PRO A 287 16.83 -22.86 -8.94
CA PRO A 287 16.72 -21.71 -9.82
C PRO A 287 16.37 -20.42 -9.06
N LEU A 288 16.81 -19.28 -9.57
CA LEU A 288 16.52 -17.99 -8.96
C LEU A 288 15.02 -17.68 -9.05
N LEU A 289 14.44 -17.09 -8.01
CA LEU A 289 13.00 -16.76 -7.99
C LEU A 289 12.56 -15.86 -9.15
N LYS A 290 13.45 -15.00 -9.66
CA LYS A 290 13.18 -14.18 -10.84
C LYS A 290 13.00 -15.03 -12.11
N ASP A 291 13.77 -16.11 -12.25
CA ASP A 291 13.71 -17.03 -13.39
C ASP A 291 12.51 -17.98 -13.25
N ILE A 292 11.99 -18.14 -12.03
CA ILE A 292 10.75 -18.89 -11.77
C ILE A 292 9.52 -18.00 -12.04
N LEU A 293 9.44 -16.81 -11.44
CA LEU A 293 8.18 -16.05 -11.36
C LEU A 293 8.10 -14.82 -12.26
N ARG A 294 9.23 -14.13 -12.51
CA ARG A 294 9.22 -12.85 -13.26
C ARG A 294 9.13 -13.05 -14.76
N VAL A 295 9.78 -14.09 -15.26
CA VAL A 295 9.82 -14.42 -16.69
C VAL A 295 8.46 -14.86 -17.23
N SER A 296 8.32 -14.79 -18.55
CA SER A 296 7.14 -15.32 -19.27
C SER A 296 7.01 -16.84 -19.06
N GLU A 297 5.83 -17.41 -19.35
CA GLU A 297 5.65 -18.87 -19.26
C GLU A 297 6.55 -19.61 -20.26
N ALA A 298 6.67 -19.12 -21.49
CA ALA A 298 7.56 -19.70 -22.50
C ALA A 298 9.03 -19.72 -22.05
N GLU A 299 9.51 -18.61 -21.46
CA GLU A 299 10.89 -18.53 -20.96
C GLU A 299 11.12 -19.43 -19.74
N PHE A 300 10.16 -19.47 -18.81
CA PHE A 300 10.18 -20.38 -17.66
C PHE A 300 10.30 -21.84 -18.12
N LEU A 301 9.51 -22.25 -19.11
CA LEU A 301 9.52 -23.61 -19.62
C LEU A 301 10.80 -23.94 -20.38
N ALA A 302 11.28 -23.04 -21.23
CA ALA A 302 12.48 -23.27 -22.03
C ALA A 302 13.76 -23.30 -21.17
N ARG A 303 13.89 -22.39 -20.20
CA ARG A 303 15.16 -22.14 -19.49
C ARG A 303 15.21 -22.68 -18.07
N THR A 304 14.07 -22.86 -17.41
CA THR A 304 14.02 -23.24 -15.99
C THR A 304 13.44 -24.62 -15.80
N ALA A 305 12.26 -24.90 -16.36
CA ALA A 305 11.64 -26.22 -16.26
C ALA A 305 12.22 -27.23 -17.27
N CYS A 306 12.70 -26.74 -18.42
CA CYS A 306 13.16 -27.55 -19.55
C CYS A 306 12.12 -28.61 -19.95
N SER A 307 10.89 -28.17 -20.18
CA SER A 307 9.71 -29.00 -20.45
C SER A 307 8.82 -28.32 -21.51
N SER A 308 7.94 -29.06 -22.17
CA SER A 308 7.06 -28.53 -23.21
C SER A 308 5.90 -27.70 -22.65
N ALA A 309 5.32 -26.83 -23.47
CA ALA A 309 4.11 -26.09 -23.10
C ALA A 309 2.92 -27.02 -22.86
N GLU A 310 2.82 -28.10 -23.63
CA GLU A 310 1.74 -29.08 -23.53
C GLU A 310 1.78 -29.82 -22.18
N GLU A 311 2.98 -30.25 -21.76
CA GLU A 311 3.18 -30.90 -20.45
C GLU A 311 2.77 -29.98 -19.30
N PHE A 312 3.13 -28.69 -19.38
CA PHE A 312 2.77 -27.72 -18.35
C PHE A 312 1.26 -27.41 -18.33
N GLU A 313 0.61 -27.32 -19.50
CA GLU A 313 -0.84 -27.13 -19.58
C GLU A 313 -1.61 -28.31 -18.99
N VAL A 314 -1.20 -29.53 -19.29
CA VAL A 314 -1.79 -30.74 -18.68
C VAL A 314 -1.55 -30.73 -17.18
N PHE A 315 -0.34 -30.39 -16.73
CA PHE A 315 -0.03 -30.26 -15.32
C PHE A 315 -0.92 -29.23 -14.61
N LYS A 316 -1.13 -28.03 -15.17
CA LYS A 316 -2.00 -27.01 -14.58
C LYS A 316 -3.42 -27.53 -14.33
N LYS A 317 -3.97 -28.34 -15.26
CA LYS A 317 -5.31 -28.96 -15.12
C LYS A 317 -5.34 -30.06 -14.05
N LEU A 318 -4.32 -30.92 -14.00
CA LEU A 318 -4.21 -31.95 -12.97
C LEU A 318 -4.07 -31.32 -11.59
N PHE A 319 -3.16 -30.35 -11.47
CA PHE A 319 -2.89 -29.64 -10.22
C PHE A 319 -4.12 -28.88 -9.69
N ALA A 320 -4.90 -28.22 -10.56
CA ALA A 320 -6.13 -27.55 -10.14
C ALA A 320 -7.14 -28.51 -9.49
N ARG A 321 -7.32 -29.71 -10.07
CA ARG A 321 -8.19 -30.74 -9.51
C ARG A 321 -7.70 -31.27 -8.17
N GLU A 322 -6.39 -31.49 -8.03
CA GLU A 322 -5.78 -31.90 -6.76
C GLU A 322 -6.03 -30.86 -5.64
N GLU A 323 -5.98 -29.55 -5.97
CA GLU A 323 -6.28 -28.49 -4.99
C GLU A 323 -7.75 -28.45 -4.58
N GLU A 324 -8.67 -28.73 -5.51
CA GLU A 324 -10.11 -28.82 -5.23
C GLU A 324 -10.43 -30.02 -4.32
N GLU A 325 -9.90 -31.21 -4.64
CA GLU A 325 -10.08 -32.44 -3.86
C GLU A 325 -9.48 -32.31 -2.44
N GLY A 326 -8.28 -31.71 -2.34
CA GLY A 326 -7.64 -31.45 -1.06
C GLY A 326 -8.44 -30.51 -0.16
N SER A 327 -9.12 -29.52 -0.75
CA SER A 327 -9.94 -28.55 -0.02
C SER A 327 -11.29 -29.13 0.45
N ALA A 328 -11.87 -30.05 -0.32
CA ALA A 328 -13.15 -30.69 0.00
C ALA A 328 -13.08 -31.66 1.20
N SER A 329 -11.89 -32.23 1.48
CA SER A 329 -11.68 -33.19 2.57
C SER A 329 -11.70 -32.60 3.99
N HIS A 330 -11.90 -31.29 4.14
CA HIS A 330 -11.78 -30.56 5.40
C HIS A 330 -13.11 -30.11 6.06
N VAL A 331 -14.27 -30.59 5.59
CA VAL A 331 -15.54 -30.38 6.29
C VAL A 331 -15.59 -31.30 7.52
N PRO A 332 -15.65 -30.80 8.76
CA PRO A 332 -15.80 -31.68 9.92
C PRO A 332 -17.22 -32.26 9.90
N ASP A 333 -17.32 -33.56 9.64
CA ASP A 333 -18.55 -34.35 9.85
C ASP A 333 -18.85 -34.29 11.35
N ASN A 334 -19.78 -33.42 11.73
CA ASN A 334 -20.34 -33.36 13.08
C ASN A 334 -21.26 -34.57 13.29
N LYS A 335 -20.68 -35.78 13.28
CA LYS A 335 -21.32 -36.98 13.79
C LYS A 335 -20.92 -37.13 15.25
N SER A 336 -21.81 -36.62 16.08
CA SER A 336 -21.97 -37.01 17.48
C SER A 336 -21.88 -38.54 17.58
N TRP A 337 -20.84 -39.05 18.21
CA TRP A 337 -20.83 -40.41 18.71
C TRP A 337 -21.75 -40.40 19.94
N SER A 338 -23.03 -40.70 19.72
CA SER A 338 -23.91 -41.10 20.82
C SER A 338 -23.33 -42.38 21.40
N LEU A 339 -22.97 -42.33 22.70
CA LEU A 339 -22.76 -43.53 23.49
C LEU A 339 -24.03 -44.38 23.36
N ASP A 340 -23.87 -45.62 22.89
CA ASP A 340 -24.88 -46.65 23.12
C ASP A 340 -24.92 -46.92 24.63
N GLU A 341 -26.08 -46.69 25.22
CA GLU A 341 -26.46 -47.17 26.54
C GLU A 341 -26.45 -48.70 26.48
N GLU A 342 -25.60 -49.34 27.29
CA GLU A 342 -25.68 -50.76 27.57
C GLU A 342 -27.03 -51.02 28.25
N ALA A 343 -27.98 -51.58 27.50
CA ALA A 343 -29.22 -52.10 28.02
C ALA A 343 -28.95 -53.43 28.74
N GLU A 344 -29.45 -53.50 29.97
CA GLU A 344 -29.52 -54.67 30.83
C GLU A 344 -30.30 -55.79 30.12
N GLU A 345 -29.69 -56.98 29.99
CA GLU A 345 -30.44 -58.22 29.76
C GLU A 345 -30.46 -59.01 31.07
N GLU A 346 -31.64 -59.04 31.68
CA GLU A 346 -32.07 -60.01 32.68
C GLU A 346 -32.13 -61.41 32.04
N GLU A 347 -31.45 -62.39 32.63
CA GLU A 347 -31.73 -63.82 32.38
C GLU A 347 -32.29 -64.45 33.67
N GLU A 348 -33.61 -64.63 33.70
CA GLU A 348 -34.34 -65.74 34.32
C GLU A 348 -34.79 -66.63 33.12
N GLU A 349 -34.80 -67.98 33.09
CA GLU A 349 -34.97 -68.99 34.13
C GLU A 349 -34.70 -70.41 33.52
N GLU A 350 -34.47 -71.40 34.41
CA GLU A 350 -34.74 -72.87 34.31
C GLU A 350 -33.97 -73.80 33.33
N GLU A 351 -33.08 -74.65 33.89
CA GLU A 351 -33.32 -76.11 34.12
C GLU A 351 -32.35 -76.71 35.16
#